data_AF-A0A924ZB62-F1
#
_entry.id   AF-A0A924ZB62-F1
#
_cell.length_a   1.000
_cell.length_b   1.000
_cell.length_c   1.000
_cell.angle_alpha   90.00
_cell.angle_beta   90.00
_cell.angle_gamma   90.00
#
_symmetry.space_group_name_H-M   'P 1'
#
loop_
_entity.id
_entity.type
_entity.pdbx_description
1 polymer ?
#
loop_
_entity_poly.entity_id
_entity_poly.type
_entity_poly.pdbx_seq_one_letter_code
_entity_poly.pdbx_strand_id
1 'polypeptide(L)'
;MLAAEWTVTAATALAGVFVAAGVVKGVIGLGLPTVSMALLALWMAPVEAAALLIVPSLVTNLWQIRPWSSVPAMWCRIAGMQAGVCVGTWAGALLFGATAGAWASMLLGVA
;
A
#
# COMPACT_ATOMS: atom_id res chain seq x y z
N MET A 1 -10.20 4.73 31.60
CA MET A 1 -10.28 6.12 31.09
C MET A 1 -9.13 6.40 30.10
N LEU A 2 -8.78 5.44 29.22
CA LEU A 2 -7.71 5.53 28.21
C LEU A 2 -8.19 5.14 26.79
N ALA A 3 -9.47 4.84 26.63
CA ALA A 3 -10.07 4.41 25.36
C ALA A 3 -10.78 5.56 24.61
N ALA A 4 -11.06 6.69 25.28
CA ALA A 4 -11.77 7.83 24.70
C ALA A 4 -10.85 8.81 23.97
N GLU A 5 -9.54 8.70 24.12
CA GLU A 5 -8.57 9.62 23.49
C GLU A 5 -8.22 9.17 22.06
N TRP A 6 -8.57 7.92 21.73
CA TRP A 6 -8.47 7.31 20.42
C TRP A 6 -9.64 7.65 19.47
N THR A 7 -10.66 8.39 19.89
CA THR A 7 -11.93 8.42 19.13
C THR A 7 -12.14 9.65 18.24
N VAL A 8 -11.51 10.80 18.52
CA VAL A 8 -11.69 12.02 17.70
C VAL A 8 -10.37 12.53 17.15
N THR A 9 -9.36 12.76 17.98
CA THR A 9 -8.06 13.31 17.55
C THR A 9 -7.31 12.34 16.63
N ALA A 10 -7.36 11.04 16.90
CA ALA A 10 -6.77 10.03 16.03
C ALA A 10 -7.54 9.92 14.69
N ALA A 11 -8.87 10.02 14.73
CA ALA A 11 -9.71 9.96 13.54
C ALA A 11 -9.50 11.17 12.62
N THR A 12 -9.37 12.38 13.19
CA THR A 12 -9.08 13.60 12.42
C THR A 12 -7.68 13.57 11.82
N ALA A 13 -6.68 13.08 12.57
CA ALA A 13 -5.32 12.88 12.06
C ALA A 13 -5.30 11.87 10.90
N LEU A 14 -5.97 10.72 11.06
CA LEU A 14 -6.08 9.69 10.02
C LEU A 14 -6.75 10.23 8.74
N ALA A 15 -7.86 10.96 8.90
CA ALA A 15 -8.53 11.61 7.79
C ALA A 15 -7.62 12.62 7.07
N GLY A 16 -6.88 13.44 7.83
CA GLY A 16 -5.90 14.39 7.28
C GLY A 16 -4.81 13.71 6.46
N VAL A 17 -4.25 12.60 6.97
CA VAL A 17 -3.25 11.79 6.25
C VAL A 17 -3.82 11.22 4.96
N PHE A 18 -5.04 10.68 4.97
CA PHE A 18 -5.68 10.15 3.76
C PHE A 18 -6.00 11.23 2.73
N VAL A 19 -6.41 12.43 3.15
CA VAL A 19 -6.64 13.56 2.24
C VAL A 19 -5.32 13.97 1.58
N ALA A 20 -4.27 14.17 2.37
CA ALA A 20 -2.95 14.53 1.84
C ALA A 20 -2.42 13.46 0.86
N ALA A 21 -2.49 12.19 1.25
CA ALA A 21 -2.06 11.08 0.40
C ALA A 21 -2.94 10.91 -0.86
N GLY A 22 -4.23 11.23 -0.77
CA GLY A 22 -5.16 11.28 -1.89
C GLY A 22 -4.82 12.37 -2.89
N VAL A 23 -4.44 13.57 -2.43
CA VAL A 23 -3.96 14.66 -3.29
C VAL A 23 -2.68 14.24 -4.02
N VAL A 24 -1.72 13.66 -3.30
CA VAL A 24 -0.46 13.17 -3.90
C VAL A 24 -0.74 12.10 -4.95
N LYS A 25 -1.66 11.16 -4.68
CA LYS A 25 -2.11 10.17 -5.66
C LYS A 25 -2.74 10.83 -6.89
N GLY A 26 -3.52 11.90 -6.72
CA GLY A 26 -4.12 12.65 -7.83
C GLY A 26 -3.09 13.36 -8.72
N VAL A 27 -2.01 13.89 -8.12
CA VAL A 27 -0.97 14.63 -8.84
C VAL A 27 0.06 13.69 -9.48
N ILE A 28 0.50 12.65 -8.76
CA ILE A 28 1.63 11.78 -9.15
C ILE A 28 1.18 10.43 -9.72
N GLY A 29 -0.06 10.01 -9.47
CA GLY A 29 -0.62 8.72 -9.93
C GLY A 29 -0.28 7.52 -9.03
N LEU A 30 0.80 7.59 -8.23
CA LEU A 30 1.26 6.53 -7.31
C LEU A 30 1.83 7.18 -6.05
N GLY A 31 1.07 7.20 -4.94
CA GLY A 31 1.57 7.81 -3.70
C GLY A 31 0.77 7.58 -2.43
N LEU A 32 -0.45 7.04 -2.54
CA LEU A 32 -1.31 6.87 -1.37
C LEU A 32 -0.68 5.93 -0.31
N PRO A 33 -0.15 4.74 -0.67
CA PRO A 33 0.53 3.89 0.30
C PRO A 33 1.85 4.49 0.79
N THR A 34 2.62 5.15 -0.08
CA THR A 34 3.96 5.65 0.24
C THR A 34 3.93 6.75 1.29
N VAL A 35 3.03 7.73 1.12
CA VAL A 35 2.90 8.88 2.02
C VAL A 35 2.15 8.48 3.29
N SER A 36 1.06 7.74 3.17
CA SER A 36 0.30 7.33 4.35
C SER A 36 1.07 6.33 5.22
N MET A 37 1.82 5.39 4.65
CA MET A 37 2.66 4.49 5.46
C MET A 37 3.77 5.25 6.18
N ALA A 38 4.46 6.17 5.50
CA ALA A 38 5.52 6.95 6.12
C ALA A 38 5.01 7.77 7.33
N LEU A 39 3.77 8.29 7.26
CA LEU A 39 3.18 9.09 8.32
C LEU A 39 2.51 8.23 9.41
N LEU A 40 1.78 7.19 9.05
CA LEU A 40 1.07 6.34 10.02
C LEU A 40 2.02 5.39 10.76
N ALA A 41 3.08 4.89 10.12
CA ALA A 41 4.06 4.01 10.77
C ALA A 41 4.84 4.70 11.91
N LEU A 42 4.78 6.04 12.02
CA LEU A 42 5.31 6.76 13.18
C LEU A 42 4.49 6.54 14.45
N TRP A 43 3.19 6.21 14.31
CA TRP A 43 2.22 6.16 15.40
C TRP A 43 1.58 4.77 15.60
N MET A 44 1.64 3.88 14.61
CA MET A 44 1.09 2.53 14.67
C MET A 44 1.97 1.52 13.94
N ALA A 45 1.73 0.22 14.14
CA ALA A 45 2.53 -0.79 13.44
C ALA A 45 2.31 -0.70 11.92
N PRO A 46 3.34 -0.91 11.07
CA PRO A 46 3.19 -0.83 9.61
C PRO A 46 2.10 -1.75 9.04
N VAL A 47 1.87 -2.90 9.66
CA VAL A 47 0.80 -3.84 9.31
C VAL A 47 -0.58 -3.24 9.52
N GLU A 48 -0.78 -2.47 10.60
CA GLU A 48 -2.06 -1.82 10.92
C GLU A 48 -2.34 -0.66 9.96
N ALA A 49 -1.31 0.15 9.67
CA ALA A 49 -1.39 1.19 8.65
C ALA A 49 -1.75 0.60 7.27
N ALA A 50 -1.16 -0.55 6.90
CA ALA A 50 -1.51 -1.30 5.68
C ALA A 50 -2.99 -1.63 5.63
N ALA A 51 -3.53 -2.19 6.71
CA ALA A 51 -4.91 -2.62 6.77
C ALA A 51 -5.89 -1.46 6.54
N LEU A 52 -5.62 -0.29 7.13
CA LEU A 52 -6.43 0.92 6.97
C LEU A 52 -6.38 1.48 5.55
N LEU A 53 -5.27 1.30 4.84
CA LEU A 53 -5.05 1.80 3.48
C LEU A 53 -5.76 0.99 2.39
N ILE A 54 -6.00 -0.30 2.62
CA ILE A 54 -6.54 -1.22 1.60
C ILE A 54 -7.90 -0.74 1.09
N VAL A 55 -8.84 -0.49 1.99
CA VAL A 55 -10.22 -0.13 1.64
C VAL A 55 -10.29 1.17 0.83
N PRO A 56 -9.77 2.33 1.30
CA PRO A 56 -9.88 3.58 0.56
C PRO A 56 -9.11 3.57 -0.76
N SER A 57 -7.95 2.90 -0.81
CA SER A 57 -7.18 2.79 -2.05
C SER A 57 -7.91 1.94 -3.09
N LEU A 58 -8.52 0.82 -2.67
CA LEU A 58 -9.28 -0.04 -3.56
C LEU A 58 -10.48 0.70 -4.15
N VAL A 59 -11.26 1.39 -3.31
CA VAL A 59 -12.44 2.15 -3.75
C VAL A 59 -12.06 3.19 -4.81
N THR A 60 -11.01 3.97 -4.55
CA THR A 60 -10.57 5.02 -5.49
C THR A 60 -9.95 4.46 -6.77
N ASN A 61 -9.20 3.35 -6.69
CA ASN A 61 -8.63 2.67 -7.86
C ASN A 61 -9.73 2.11 -8.78
N LEU A 62 -10.74 1.46 -8.20
CA LEU A 62 -11.86 0.92 -8.97
C LEU A 62 -12.69 2.04 -9.59
N TRP A 63 -12.90 3.15 -8.87
CA TRP A 63 -13.59 4.31 -9.43
C TRP A 63 -12.86 4.91 -10.64
N GLN A 64 -11.52 4.97 -10.59
CA GLN A 64 -10.68 5.57 -11.64
C GLN A 64 -10.55 4.73 -12.92
N ILE A 65 -10.90 3.44 -12.89
CA ILE A 65 -10.79 2.54 -14.06
C ILE A 65 -11.82 2.88 -15.17
N ARG A 66 -12.79 3.77 -14.92
CA ARG A 66 -13.80 4.16 -15.92
C ARG A 66 -13.16 4.89 -17.11
N PRO A 67 -13.51 4.55 -18.37
CA PRO A 67 -14.54 3.59 -18.82
C PRO A 67 -14.08 2.12 -18.83
N TRP A 68 -14.93 1.24 -18.29
CA TRP A 68 -14.66 -0.20 -18.15
C TRP A 68 -14.53 -0.97 -19.47
N SER A 69 -14.97 -0.39 -20.58
CA SER A 69 -14.91 -1.02 -21.91
C SER A 69 -13.48 -1.31 -22.39
N SER A 70 -12.50 -0.56 -21.90
CA SER A 70 -11.08 -0.70 -22.25
C SER A 70 -10.30 -1.66 -21.35
N VAL A 71 -10.90 -2.09 -20.24
CA VAL A 71 -10.24 -2.90 -19.19
C VAL A 71 -9.73 -4.24 -19.73
N PRO A 72 -10.49 -5.02 -20.53
CA PRO A 72 -10.01 -6.29 -21.04
C PRO A 72 -8.77 -6.14 -21.95
N ALA A 73 -8.77 -5.11 -22.81
CA ALA A 73 -7.64 -4.81 -23.68
C ALA A 73 -6.39 -4.41 -22.88
N MET A 74 -6.56 -3.57 -21.84
CA MET A 74 -5.48 -3.19 -20.95
C MET A 74 -4.96 -4.37 -20.12
N TRP A 75 -5.86 -5.22 -19.62
CA TRP A 75 -5.51 -6.43 -18.88
C TRP A 75 -4.65 -7.38 -19.71
N CYS A 76 -5.04 -7.66 -20.96
CA CYS A 76 -4.23 -8.48 -21.87
C CYS A 76 -2.83 -7.88 -22.12
N ARG A 77 -2.71 -6.55 -22.19
CA ARG A 77 -1.42 -5.87 -22.39
C ARG A 77 -0.48 -6.03 -21.19
N ILE A 78 -1.02 -5.96 -19.97
CA ILE A 78 -0.22 -6.05 -18.73
C ILE A 78 -0.11 -7.47 -18.17
N ALA A 79 -0.92 -8.42 -18.66
CA ALA A 79 -0.99 -9.78 -18.13
C ALA A 79 0.37 -10.48 -18.09
N GLY A 80 1.20 -10.30 -19.12
CA GLY A 80 2.55 -10.87 -19.15
C GLY A 80 3.45 -10.30 -18.04
N MET A 81 3.37 -8.98 -17.79
CA MET A 81 4.09 -8.34 -16.70
C MET A 81 3.59 -8.84 -15.34
N GLN A 82 2.26 -8.93 -15.15
CA GLN A 82 1.68 -9.43 -13.89
C GLN A 82 2.05 -10.90 -13.63
N ALA A 83 2.04 -11.74 -14.67
CA ALA A 83 2.50 -13.12 -14.57
C ALA A 83 3.98 -13.19 -14.17
N GLY A 84 4.83 -12.36 -14.78
CA GLY A 84 6.25 -12.25 -14.41
C GLY A 84 6.44 -11.84 -12.95
N VAL A 85 5.67 -10.87 -12.45
CA VAL A 85 5.69 -10.45 -11.04
C VAL A 85 5.25 -11.59 -10.11
N CYS A 86 4.18 -12.31 -10.45
CA CYS A 86 3.72 -13.46 -9.65
C CYS A 86 4.77 -14.57 -9.59
N VAL A 87 5.31 -14.96 -10.76
CA VAL A 87 6.37 -15.98 -10.87
C VAL A 87 7.61 -15.54 -10.11
N GLY A 88 8.07 -14.30 -10.28
CA GLY A 88 9.23 -13.76 -9.57
C GLY A 88 9.02 -13.69 -8.06
N THR A 89 7.82 -13.33 -7.59
CA THR A 89 7.49 -13.30 -6.16
C THR A 89 7.50 -14.70 -5.55
N TRP A 90 6.91 -15.70 -6.24
CA TRP A 90 6.95 -17.08 -5.78
C TRP A 90 8.36 -17.66 -5.82
N ALA A 91 9.09 -17.43 -6.91
CA ALA A 91 10.48 -17.86 -7.04
C ALA A 91 11.33 -17.23 -5.92
N GLY A 92 11.17 -15.93 -5.65
CA GLY A 92 11.82 -15.25 -4.54
C GLY A 92 11.45 -15.84 -3.18
N ALA A 93 10.17 -16.08 -2.91
CA ALA A 93 9.72 -16.69 -1.67
C ALA A 93 10.28 -18.11 -1.47
N LEU A 94 10.41 -18.89 -2.54
CA LEU A 94 10.99 -20.23 -2.51
C LEU A 94 12.52 -20.21 -2.36
N LEU A 95 13.19 -19.25 -3.00
CA LEU A 95 14.66 -19.12 -2.97
C LEU A 95 15.15 -18.52 -1.64
N PHE A 96 14.44 -17.54 -1.09
CA PHE A 96 14.82 -16.84 0.14
C PHE A 96 14.10 -17.35 1.40
N GLY A 97 13.06 -18.18 1.26
CA GLY A 97 12.26 -18.68 2.37
C GLY A 97 11.35 -17.63 3.01
N ALA A 98 10.62 -18.02 4.07
CA ALA A 98 9.96 -17.05 4.95
C ALA A 98 11.02 -16.10 5.51
N THR A 99 10.75 -14.80 5.53
CA THR A 99 11.67 -13.67 5.77
C THR A 99 12.34 -13.65 7.17
N ALA A 100 12.99 -14.74 7.57
CA ALA A 100 13.75 -14.92 8.80
C ALA A 100 15.26 -15.08 8.50
N GLY A 101 15.74 -14.45 7.43
CA GLY A 101 17.13 -14.56 6.99
C GLY A 101 17.94 -13.28 7.27
N ALA A 102 19.17 -13.46 7.77
CA ALA A 102 20.17 -12.40 7.99
C ALA A 102 20.38 -11.46 6.79
N TRP A 103 20.07 -11.94 5.58
CA TRP A 103 20.13 -11.19 4.33
C TRP A 103 19.11 -10.06 4.22
N ALA A 104 17.94 -10.15 4.86
CA ALA A 104 16.96 -9.07 4.88
C ALA A 104 17.49 -7.85 5.65
N SER A 105 18.09 -8.07 6.82
CA SER A 105 18.76 -7.04 7.61
C SER A 105 19.99 -6.45 6.89
N MET A 106 20.69 -7.27 6.10
CA MET A 106 21.87 -6.85 5.34
C MET A 106 21.50 -6.01 4.09
N LEU A 107 20.40 -6.36 3.40
CA LEU A 107 19.89 -5.63 2.22
C LEU A 107 19.09 -4.38 2.57
N LEU A 108 18.44 -4.35 3.73
CA LEU A 108 17.76 -3.15 4.26
C LEU A 108 18.75 -2.12 4.82
N GLY A 109 20.04 -2.45 4.88
CA GLY A 109 21.07 -1.65 5.51
C GLY A 109 20.94 -1.75 7.03
N VAL A 110 22.00 -2.19 7.69
CA VAL A 110 22.10 -2.11 9.15
C VAL A 110 22.01 -0.64 9.53
N ALA A 111 20.86 -0.24 10.08
CA ALA A 111 20.70 0.90 10.96
C ALA A 111 20.59 0.37 12.40
#